data_AF-A0A2N1RKX5-F1
#
_entry.id   AF-A0A2N1RKX5-F1
#
_cell.length_a   1.000
_cell.length_b   1.000
_cell.length_c   1.000
_cell.angle_alpha   90.00
_cell.angle_beta   90.00
_cell.angle_gamma   90.00
#
_symmetry.space_group_name_H-M   'P 1'
#
loop_
_entity.id
_entity.type
_entity.pdbx_description
1 polymer ?
#
loop_
_entity_poly.entity_id
_entity_poly.type
_entity_poly.pdbx_seq_one_letter_code
_entity_poly.pdbx_strand_id
1 'polypeptide(L)'
;MLISPTERRVLFQTSITARQVQKYVEAKGSVGLDAICEVFSDVSRRNLRHCLLQLCQSGAMVKDSGVYIASHEYTTVGSKADCAWRAARILSSFEIDNLAKVAGIDREHAATLCRTWLSQGFLITIGRNGKAPIYKLISNEVVRPIIYQKRGKK
;
A
#
# COMPACT_ATOMS: atom_id res chain seq x y z
N MET A 1 16.91 -0.35 -25.46
CA MET A 1 16.74 0.95 -26.15
C MET A 1 16.78 2.02 -25.08
N LEU A 2 17.81 2.85 -25.03
CA LEU A 2 17.99 3.88 -24.00
C LEU A 2 17.14 5.09 -24.40
N ILE A 3 16.13 5.42 -23.57
CA ILE A 3 15.23 6.54 -23.81
C ILE A 3 15.82 7.77 -23.12
N SER A 4 16.06 8.84 -23.86
CA SER A 4 16.59 10.09 -23.31
C SER A 4 15.60 10.77 -22.35
N PRO A 5 16.06 11.64 -21.44
CA PRO A 5 15.17 12.36 -20.51
C PRO A 5 14.08 13.18 -21.22
N THR A 6 14.41 13.75 -22.38
CA THR A 6 13.51 14.53 -23.22
C THR A 6 12.42 13.64 -23.82
N GLU A 7 12.79 12.48 -24.36
CA GLU A 7 11.83 11.50 -24.91
C GLU A 7 10.93 10.94 -23.81
N ARG A 8 11.46 10.63 -22.62
CA ARG A 8 10.64 10.20 -21.47
C ARG A 8 9.64 11.27 -21.04
N ARG A 9 10.03 12.55 -21.08
CA ARG A 9 9.11 13.65 -20.74
C ARG A 9 7.92 13.70 -21.70
N VAL A 10 8.16 13.49 -22.99
CA VAL A 10 7.11 13.44 -24.01
C VAL A 10 6.25 12.19 -23.83
N LEU A 11 6.86 11.01 -23.72
CA LEU A 11 6.18 9.72 -23.56
C LEU A 11 5.28 9.68 -22.32
N PHE A 12 5.77 10.15 -21.18
CA PHE A 12 5.01 10.13 -19.92
C PHE A 12 4.24 11.43 -19.65
N GLN A 13 4.31 12.42 -20.54
CA GLN A 13 3.61 13.71 -20.43
C GLN A 13 3.86 14.42 -19.08
N THR A 14 5.06 14.29 -18.53
CA THR A 14 5.43 14.91 -17.24
C THR A 14 6.95 15.05 -17.16
N SER A 15 7.43 16.16 -16.58
CA SER A 15 8.85 16.36 -16.27
C SER A 15 9.26 15.76 -14.92
N ILE A 16 8.29 15.35 -14.08
CA ILE A 16 8.54 14.86 -12.74
C ILE A 16 8.93 13.37 -12.80
N THR A 17 10.18 13.04 -12.48
CA THR A 17 10.72 11.66 -12.53
C THR A 17 9.86 10.67 -11.76
N ALA A 18 9.40 11.00 -10.55
CA ALA A 18 8.55 10.11 -9.75
C ALA A 18 7.26 9.71 -10.50
N ARG A 19 6.65 10.67 -11.21
CA ARG A 19 5.45 10.45 -12.00
C ARG A 19 5.75 9.67 -13.29
N GLN A 20 6.92 9.88 -13.89
CA GLN A 20 7.39 9.07 -15.02
C GLN A 20 7.58 7.61 -14.62
N VAL A 21 8.25 7.36 -13.49
CA VAL A 21 8.48 6.01 -12.94
C VAL A 21 7.15 5.31 -12.66
N GLN A 22 6.21 6.01 -12.02
CA GLN A 22 4.89 5.46 -11.76
C GLN A 22 4.16 5.07 -13.07
N LYS A 23 4.07 5.99 -14.04
CA LYS A 23 3.42 5.71 -15.34
C LYS A 23 4.08 4.56 -16.09
N TYR A 24 5.40 4.43 -15.98
CA TYR A 24 6.14 3.31 -16.57
C TYR A 24 5.75 1.97 -15.93
N VAL A 25 5.73 1.90 -14.61
CA VAL A 25 5.30 0.70 -13.87
C VAL A 25 3.83 0.39 -14.16
N GLU A 26 2.98 1.40 -14.26
CA GLU A 26 1.57 1.28 -14.62
C GLU A 26 1.37 0.67 -16.01
N ALA A 27 2.08 1.17 -17.01
CA ALA A 27 2.03 0.65 -18.38
C ALA A 27 2.56 -0.80 -18.50
N LYS A 28 3.40 -1.25 -17.57
CA LYS A 28 3.98 -2.60 -17.55
C LYS A 28 3.29 -3.56 -16.58
N GLY A 29 2.40 -3.09 -15.73
CA GLY A 29 1.73 -3.87 -14.68
C GLY A 29 2.64 -4.18 -13.48
N SER A 30 3.78 -4.85 -13.70
CA SER A 30 4.77 -5.14 -12.66
C SER A 30 6.19 -5.08 -13.19
N VAL A 31 7.12 -4.48 -12.44
CA VAL A 31 8.49 -4.24 -12.91
C VAL A 31 9.52 -4.40 -11.79
N GLY A 32 10.61 -5.12 -12.06
CA GLY A 32 11.76 -5.23 -11.16
C GLY A 32 12.66 -3.98 -11.17
N LEU A 33 13.47 -3.81 -10.13
CA LEU A 33 14.35 -2.64 -9.99
C LEU A 33 15.32 -2.47 -11.18
N ASP A 34 15.90 -3.56 -11.68
CA ASP A 34 16.92 -3.48 -12.74
C ASP A 34 16.31 -2.97 -14.05
N ALA A 35 15.11 -3.43 -14.42
CA ALA A 35 14.38 -2.92 -15.58
C ALA A 35 14.00 -1.43 -15.45
N ILE A 36 13.75 -0.94 -14.24
CA ILE A 36 13.54 0.49 -14.00
C ILE A 36 14.88 1.24 -14.17
N CYS A 37 15.99 0.71 -13.64
CA CYS A 37 17.31 1.31 -13.81
C CYS A 37 17.76 1.39 -15.28
N GLU A 38 17.36 0.44 -16.13
CA GLU A 38 17.66 0.49 -17.57
C GLU A 38 16.93 1.64 -18.28
N VAL A 39 15.66 1.86 -17.95
CA VAL A 39 14.84 2.93 -18.57
C VAL A 39 15.20 4.32 -18.04
N PHE A 40 15.61 4.39 -16.77
CA PHE A 40 15.99 5.62 -16.06
C PHE A 40 17.49 5.66 -15.78
N SER A 41 18.31 5.31 -16.79
CA SER A 41 19.77 5.16 -16.67
C SER A 41 20.54 6.45 -16.38
N ASP A 42 19.95 7.61 -16.68
CA ASP A 42 20.44 8.95 -16.32
C ASP A 42 20.18 9.30 -14.86
N VAL A 43 19.33 8.54 -14.15
CA VAL A 43 19.06 8.73 -12.73
C VAL A 43 19.90 7.74 -11.94
N SER A 44 20.63 8.22 -10.95
CA SER A 44 21.44 7.33 -10.11
C SER A 44 20.56 6.27 -9.42
N ARG A 45 21.06 5.03 -9.33
CA ARG A 45 20.36 3.91 -8.67
C ARG A 45 19.94 4.25 -7.23
N ARG A 46 20.72 5.07 -6.53
CA ARG A 46 20.40 5.58 -5.18
C ARG A 46 19.16 6.48 -5.19
N ASN A 47 19.10 7.46 -6.10
CA ASN A 47 17.97 8.38 -6.21
C ASN A 47 16.70 7.66 -6.67
N LEU A 48 16.84 6.70 -7.59
CA LEU A 48 15.76 5.81 -8.00
C LEU A 48 15.20 4.98 -6.83
N ARG A 49 16.06 4.36 -6.02
CA ARG A 49 15.63 3.63 -4.82
C ARG A 49 14.88 4.53 -3.85
N HIS A 50 15.37 5.74 -3.62
CA HIS A 50 14.70 6.72 -2.76
C HIS A 50 13.32 7.11 -3.32
N CYS A 51 13.24 7.38 -4.62
CA CYS A 51 11.99 7.71 -5.32
C CYS A 51 10.98 6.56 -5.21
N LEU A 52 11.39 5.32 -5.46
CA LEU A 52 10.54 4.13 -5.36
C LEU A 52 10.04 3.93 -3.92
N LEU A 53 10.90 4.14 -2.92
CA LEU A 53 10.52 4.09 -1.52
C LEU A 53 9.44 5.13 -1.20
N GLN A 54 9.61 6.38 -1.63
CA GLN A 54 8.62 7.43 -1.42
C GLN A 54 7.29 7.12 -2.10
N LEU A 55 7.33 6.60 -3.33
CA LEU A 55 6.12 6.18 -4.06
C LEU A 55 5.40 5.03 -3.34
N CYS A 56 6.14 4.07 -2.77
CA CYS A 56 5.56 3.02 -1.94
C CYS A 56 4.96 3.56 -0.63
N GLN A 57 5.65 4.49 0.05
CA GLN A 57 5.16 5.13 1.27
C GLN A 57 3.89 5.96 1.02
N SER A 58 3.81 6.61 -0.14
CA SER A 58 2.63 7.40 -0.55
C SER A 58 1.44 6.54 -0.98
N GLY A 59 1.61 5.22 -1.13
CA GLY A 59 0.58 4.32 -1.65
C GLY A 59 0.43 4.32 -3.17
N ALA A 60 1.17 5.16 -3.90
CA ALA A 60 1.17 5.20 -5.37
C ALA A 60 1.67 3.89 -6.01
N MET A 61 2.49 3.12 -5.28
CA MET A 61 2.97 1.80 -5.72
C MET A 61 3.02 0.82 -4.56
N VAL A 62 3.03 -0.47 -4.90
CA VAL A 62 3.25 -1.56 -3.96
C VAL A 62 4.51 -2.29 -4.38
N LYS A 63 5.33 -2.68 -3.41
CA LYS A 63 6.44 -3.60 -3.63
C LYS A 63 6.03 -4.98 -3.13
N ASP A 64 5.99 -5.95 -4.03
CA ASP A 64 5.67 -7.34 -3.72
C ASP A 64 6.70 -8.25 -4.39
N SER A 65 7.24 -9.22 -3.64
CA SER A 65 8.15 -10.25 -4.18
C SER A 65 9.30 -9.73 -5.06
N GLY A 66 9.82 -8.53 -4.76
CA GLY A 66 10.93 -7.90 -5.49
C GLY A 66 10.54 -7.07 -6.72
N VAL A 67 9.25 -7.03 -7.09
CA VAL A 67 8.71 -6.20 -8.16
C VAL A 67 7.91 -5.01 -7.61
N TYR A 68 7.83 -3.94 -8.39
CA TYR A 68 7.00 -2.78 -8.14
C TYR A 68 5.74 -2.87 -9.01
N ILE A 69 4.59 -2.63 -8.40
CA ILE A 69 3.28 -2.67 -9.03
C ILE A 69 2.64 -1.29 -8.82
N ALA A 70 2.17 -0.66 -9.89
CA ALA A 70 1.49 0.63 -9.77
C ALA A 70 0.08 0.39 -9.21
N SER A 71 -0.30 1.16 -8.20
CA SER A 71 -1.68 1.14 -7.73
C SER A 71 -2.52 2.01 -8.67
N HIS A 72 -3.45 1.41 -9.42
CA HIS A 72 -4.44 2.18 -10.21
C HIS A 72 -5.39 2.99 -9.33
N GLU A 73 -5.42 2.70 -8.03
CA GLU A 73 -6.09 3.55 -7.05
C GLU A 73 -5.17 4.69 -6.64
N TYR A 74 -5.07 5.71 -7.50
CA TYR A 74 -4.62 7.03 -7.09
C TYR A 74 -5.69 7.64 -6.20
N THR A 75 -5.66 7.24 -4.94
CA THR A 75 -6.21 8.05 -3.87
C THR A 75 -5.01 8.50 -3.06
N THR A 76 -4.95 9.79 -2.71
CA THR A 76 -4.14 10.33 -1.60
C THR A 76 -4.51 9.70 -0.24
N VAL A 77 -5.19 8.56 -0.29
CA VAL A 77 -5.83 7.73 0.70
C VAL A 77 -5.66 6.29 0.18
N GLY A 78 -4.44 5.83 -0.08
CA GLY A 78 -4.18 4.39 0.11
C GLY A 78 -4.64 4.12 1.53
N SER A 79 -5.86 3.59 1.67
CA SER A 79 -6.71 4.08 2.74
C SER A 79 -6.13 3.64 4.06
N LYS A 80 -6.33 4.43 5.13
CA LYS A 80 -5.99 3.98 6.48
C LYS A 80 -6.43 2.52 6.74
N ALA A 81 -7.50 2.07 6.06
CA ALA A 81 -7.94 0.67 6.03
C ALA A 81 -7.05 -0.30 5.24
N ASP A 82 -6.46 0.07 4.11
CA ASP A 82 -5.49 -0.74 3.36
C ASP A 82 -4.17 -0.90 4.12
N CYS A 83 -3.67 0.18 4.71
CA CYS A 83 -2.50 0.14 5.59
C CYS A 83 -2.76 -0.77 6.80
N ALA A 84 -3.95 -0.65 7.40
CA ALA A 84 -4.35 -1.54 8.49
C ALA A 84 -4.49 -2.99 8.04
N TRP A 85 -5.05 -3.28 6.86
CA TRP A 85 -5.19 -4.65 6.36
C TRP A 85 -3.82 -5.31 6.17
N ARG A 86 -2.86 -4.58 5.59
CA ARG A 86 -1.48 -5.06 5.45
C ARG A 86 -0.80 -5.28 6.80
N ALA A 87 -0.95 -4.33 7.72
CA ALA A 87 -0.41 -4.46 9.07
C ALA A 87 -0.98 -5.69 9.80
N ALA A 88 -2.28 -5.95 9.67
CA ALA A 88 -2.95 -7.11 10.24
C ALA A 88 -2.35 -8.43 9.71
N ARG A 89 -2.06 -8.51 8.40
CA ARG A 89 -1.41 -9.67 7.78
C ARG A 89 0.00 -9.90 8.29
N ILE A 90 0.79 -8.84 8.45
CA ILE A 90 2.16 -8.93 8.97
C ILE A 90 2.15 -9.43 10.42
N LEU A 91 1.25 -8.88 11.24
CA LEU A 91 1.20 -9.21 12.67
C LEU A 91 0.66 -10.61 12.95
N SER A 92 -0.15 -11.19 12.05
CA SER A 92 -0.89 -12.46 12.19
C SER A 92 -1.89 -12.49 13.36
N SER A 93 -1.45 -12.13 14.57
CA SER A 93 -2.25 -11.91 15.77
C SER A 93 -1.89 -10.57 16.42
N PHE A 94 -2.88 -9.76 16.80
CA PHE A 94 -2.62 -8.40 17.26
C PHE A 94 -3.70 -7.84 18.19
N GLU A 95 -3.30 -6.86 18.98
CA GLU A 95 -4.19 -5.92 19.66
C GLU A 95 -4.42 -4.69 18.79
N ILE A 96 -5.50 -3.94 19.07
CA ILE A 96 -5.86 -2.72 18.32
C ILE A 96 -4.71 -1.70 18.35
N ASP A 97 -4.03 -1.56 19.49
CA ASP A 97 -2.96 -0.58 19.65
C ASP A 97 -1.73 -0.93 18.80
N ASN A 98 -1.40 -2.23 18.71
CA ASN A 98 -0.33 -2.71 17.85
C ASN A 98 -0.67 -2.51 16.37
N LEU A 99 -1.93 -2.77 15.98
CA LEU A 99 -2.39 -2.54 14.62
C LEU A 99 -2.31 -1.05 14.26
N ALA A 100 -2.82 -0.17 15.11
CA ALA A 100 -2.82 1.27 14.91
C ALA A 100 -1.38 1.81 14.71
N LYS A 101 -0.45 1.37 15.57
CA LYS A 101 0.96 1.75 15.51
C LYS A 101 1.63 1.30 14.21
N VAL A 102 1.45 0.05 13.82
CA VAL A 102 2.09 -0.53 12.62
C VAL A 102 1.50 0.03 11.34
N ALA A 103 0.19 0.29 11.32
CA ALA A 103 -0.51 0.86 10.18
C ALA A 103 -0.36 2.39 10.06
N GLY A 104 0.15 3.06 11.09
CA GLY A 104 0.25 4.53 11.13
C GLY A 104 -1.11 5.23 11.16
N ILE A 105 -2.08 4.68 11.88
CA ILE A 105 -3.46 5.18 11.96
C ILE A 105 -3.89 5.41 13.41
N ASP A 106 -4.96 6.18 13.58
CA ASP A 106 -5.53 6.44 14.89
C ASP A 106 -6.16 5.17 15.49
N ARG A 107 -6.01 5.01 16.81
CA ARG A 107 -6.55 3.86 17.56
C ARG A 107 -8.06 3.66 17.33
N GLU A 108 -8.83 4.74 17.32
CA GLU A 108 -10.28 4.69 17.07
C GLU A 108 -10.61 4.17 15.67
N HIS A 109 -9.80 4.55 14.69
CA HIS A 109 -9.95 4.08 13.32
C HIS A 109 -9.64 2.59 13.23
N ALA A 110 -8.52 2.15 13.83
CA ALA A 110 -8.16 0.73 13.94
C ALA A 110 -9.26 -0.08 14.64
N ALA A 111 -9.81 0.43 15.75
CA ALA A 111 -10.91 -0.22 16.47
C ALA A 111 -12.17 -0.36 15.62
N THR A 112 -12.48 0.63 14.80
CA THR A 112 -13.62 0.59 13.88
C THR A 112 -13.42 -0.45 12.80
N LEU A 113 -12.22 -0.52 12.21
CA LEU A 113 -11.86 -1.54 11.22
C LEU A 113 -11.92 -2.95 11.80
N CYS A 114 -11.34 -3.17 13.00
CA CYS A 114 -11.41 -4.46 13.68
C CYS A 114 -12.85 -4.89 13.94
N ARG A 115 -13.74 -3.99 14.39
CA ARG A 115 -15.16 -4.30 14.58
C ARG A 115 -15.82 -4.72 13.26
N THR A 116 -15.54 -3.99 12.18
CA THR A 116 -16.12 -4.34 10.87
C THR A 116 -15.58 -5.66 10.35
N TRP A 117 -14.27 -5.89 10.39
CA TRP A 117 -13.66 -7.15 9.95
C TRP A 117 -14.12 -8.35 10.78
N LEU A 118 -14.30 -8.17 12.09
CA LEU A 118 -14.87 -9.20 12.96
C LEU A 118 -16.32 -9.52 12.55
N SER A 119 -17.15 -8.50 12.31
CA SER A 119 -18.56 -8.70 11.90
C SER A 119 -18.70 -9.36 10.53
N GLN A 120 -17.70 -9.20 9.65
CA GLN A 120 -17.67 -9.78 8.31
C GLN A 120 -16.91 -11.11 8.26
N GLY A 121 -16.43 -11.63 9.39
CA GLY A 121 -15.76 -12.93 9.46
C GLY A 121 -14.32 -12.94 8.93
N PHE A 122 -13.65 -11.79 8.83
CA PHE A 122 -12.24 -11.71 8.43
C PHE A 122 -11.27 -11.82 9.62
N LEU A 123 -11.75 -11.49 10.82
CA LEU A 123 -11.04 -11.66 12.08
C LEU A 123 -11.77 -12.64 12.98
N ILE A 124 -11.02 -13.27 13.88
CA ILE A 124 -11.56 -13.94 15.07
C ILE A 124 -10.88 -13.38 16.32
N THR A 125 -11.56 -13.45 17.46
CA THR A 125 -10.93 -13.16 18.77
C THR A 125 -10.33 -14.45 19.31
N ILE A 126 -9.03 -14.47 19.55
CA ILE A 126 -8.30 -15.67 20.03
C ILE A 126 -7.94 -15.61 21.52
N GLY A 127 -8.16 -14.48 22.16
CA GLY A 127 -7.85 -14.30 23.57
C GLY A 127 -7.99 -12.84 24.01
N ARG A 128 -7.50 -12.56 25.23
CA ARG A 128 -7.44 -11.23 25.81
C ARG A 128 -6.13 -11.03 26.54
N ASN A 129 -5.56 -9.84 26.44
CA ASN A 129 -4.47 -9.37 27.28
C ASN A 129 -5.03 -8.33 28.25
N GLY A 130 -5.27 -8.74 29.50
CA GLY A 130 -6.05 -7.94 30.45
C GLY A 130 -7.47 -7.65 29.93
N LYS A 131 -7.78 -6.37 29.67
CA LYS A 131 -9.07 -5.94 29.10
C LYS A 131 -9.06 -5.83 27.57
N ALA A 132 -7.90 -5.92 26.91
CA ALA A 132 -7.77 -5.75 25.47
C ALA A 132 -7.98 -7.08 24.73
N PRO A 133 -8.87 -7.15 23.71
CA PRO A 133 -9.02 -8.35 22.89
C PRO A 133 -7.83 -8.54 21.94
N ILE A 134 -7.42 -9.80 21.77
CA ILE A 134 -6.42 -10.21 20.78
C ILE A 134 -7.15 -10.79 19.57
N TYR A 135 -6.93 -10.19 18.41
CA TYR A 135 -7.50 -10.60 17.15
C TYR A 135 -6.51 -11.45 16.35
N LYS A 136 -7.02 -12.39 15.56
CA LYS A 136 -6.27 -13.12 14.54
C LYS A 136 -6.96 -12.96 13.19
N LEU A 137 -6.18 -12.64 12.16
CA LEU A 137 -6.67 -12.61 10.78
C LEU A 137 -6.81 -14.04 10.25
N ILE A 138 -8.00 -14.37 9.76
CA ILE A 138 -8.30 -15.67 9.15
C ILE A 138 -8.44 -15.59 7.63
N SER A 139 -8.54 -14.39 7.08
CA SER A 139 -8.59 -14.19 5.63
C SER A 139 -7.22 -14.40 4.98
N ASN A 140 -7.20 -15.18 3.89
CA ASN A 140 -6.04 -15.32 3.01
C ASN A 140 -5.99 -14.24 1.91
N GLU A 141 -6.95 -13.32 1.88
CA GLU A 141 -7.04 -12.30 0.83
C GLU A 141 -5.93 -11.25 0.94
N VAL A 142 -5.24 -11.04 -0.18
CA VAL A 142 -4.13 -10.06 -0.28
C VAL A 142 -4.66 -8.63 -0.29
N VAL A 143 -5.78 -8.42 -0.96
CA VAL A 143 -6.49 -7.16 -1.08
C VAL A 143 -7.63 -7.16 -0.07
N ARG A 144 -7.87 -6.02 0.61
CA ARG A 144 -8.99 -5.96 1.54
C ARG A 144 -10.32 -6.03 0.77
N PRO A 145 -11.33 -6.73 1.28
CA PRO A 145 -12.66 -6.66 0.73
C PRO A 145 -13.23 -5.24 0.86
N ILE A 146 -13.99 -4.80 -0.14
CA ILE A 146 -14.56 -3.45 -0.18
C ILE A 146 -15.65 -3.34 0.89
N ILE A 147 -15.35 -2.61 1.97
CA ILE A 147 -16.30 -2.35 3.05
C ILE A 147 -17.18 -1.16 2.66
N TYR A 148 -18.41 -1.45 2.23
CA TYR A 148 -19.42 -0.42 2.04
C TYR A 148 -19.97 0.02 3.40
N GLN A 149 -19.45 1.11 3.96
CA GLN A 149 -20.15 1.82 5.02
C GLN A 149 -21.30 2.62 4.39
N LYS A 150 -22.55 2.18 4.58
CA LYS A 150 -23.72 3.03 4.32
C LYS A 150 -23.61 4.26 5.23
N ARG A 151 -23.17 5.40 4.68
CA ARG A 151 -23.30 6.69 5.37
C ARG A 151 -24.79 6.99 5.45
N GLY A 152 -25.38 6.79 6.63
CA GLY A 152 -26.68 7.37 6.93
C GLY A 152 -26.56 8.88 6.80
N LYS A 153 -27.39 9.49 5.94
CA LYS A 153 -27.56 10.94 5.91
C LYS A 153 -28.03 11.35 7.30
N LYS A 154 -27.19 12.04 8.05
CA LYS A 154 -27.63 12.89 9.16
C LYS A 154 -27.97 14.25 8.58
#